data_AF-W7NWB5-F1
#
_entry.id   AF-W7NWB5-F1
#
_cell.length_a   1.000
_cell.length_b   1.000
_cell.length_c   1.000
_cell.angle_alpha   90.00
_cell.angle_beta   90.00
_cell.angle_gamma   90.00
#
_symmetry.space_group_name_H-M   'P 1'
#
loop_
_entity.id
_entity.type
_entity.pdbx_description
1 polymer ?
#
loop_
_entity_poly.entity_id
_entity_poly.type
_entity_poly.pdbx_seq_one_letter_code
_entity_poly.pdbx_strand_id
1 'polypeptide(L)'
;MAIVDLSQLAAPDVVEEVDYETLLAERKATFVSLYPEEEREAIARTLTLESEPIVKLLQENAYREVIWRQRVNEAALAVTLAYSAGRDLDVIAGNNNTERLTITPGDDTTIPPTAAVMESDADLRLRAQQAFEGLSVAGPVGAYEYHGRSADGRVADVSVDSPQPAYVTISVLSREGDGTARPELLAVVEKALNAETVRPVGDRVTVQSAEIVPYKINATLYVYPGPESEPIRQAAEQRLQNYISAQHRLGRDIRLSAIYAALHVEGVQRVELESPHSDIVLSKSQASNCTSYQIAIGGSDE
;
A
#
# COMPACT_ATOMS: atom_id res chain seq x y z
N MET A 1 -0.08 8.84 -17.07
CA MET A 1 -0.66 7.48 -17.09
C MET A 1 -1.04 7.15 -15.66
N ALA A 2 -2.22 6.58 -15.38
CA ALA A 2 -2.58 6.23 -14.00
C ALA A 2 -1.60 5.16 -13.49
N ILE A 3 -0.92 5.43 -12.38
CA ILE A 3 0.01 4.47 -11.79
C ILE A 3 -0.82 3.33 -11.20
N VAL A 4 -0.59 2.12 -11.70
CA VAL A 4 -1.25 0.91 -11.21
C VAL A 4 -0.74 0.61 -9.81
N ASP A 5 -1.65 0.37 -8.87
CA ASP A 5 -1.28 -0.15 -7.55
C ASP A 5 -0.78 -1.59 -7.71
N LEU A 6 0.55 -1.73 -7.69
CA LEU A 6 1.22 -3.02 -7.88
C LEU A 6 0.88 -4.04 -6.79
N SER A 7 0.43 -3.59 -5.61
CA SER A 7 0.08 -4.49 -4.50
C SER A 7 -1.20 -5.29 -4.75
N GLN A 8 -2.01 -4.88 -5.74
CA GLN A 8 -3.27 -5.55 -6.11
C GLN A 8 -3.10 -6.57 -7.24
N LEU A 9 -1.88 -6.79 -7.73
CA LEU A 9 -1.62 -7.81 -8.74
C LEU A 9 -1.82 -9.20 -8.13
N ALA A 10 -2.10 -10.19 -8.98
CA ALA A 10 -2.10 -11.59 -8.57
C ALA A 10 -0.66 -12.06 -8.29
N ALA A 11 -0.52 -13.04 -7.41
CA ALA A 11 0.78 -13.63 -7.13
C ALA A 11 1.38 -14.23 -8.42
N PRO A 12 2.71 -14.13 -8.63
CA PRO A 12 3.35 -14.69 -9.81
C PRO A 12 3.32 -16.22 -9.77
N ASP A 13 3.34 -16.88 -10.95
CA ASP A 13 3.27 -18.34 -11.10
C ASP A 13 4.38 -19.13 -10.37
N VAL A 14 5.47 -18.44 -9.97
CA VAL A 14 6.54 -19.05 -9.14
C VAL A 14 6.08 -19.33 -7.71
N VAL A 15 5.03 -18.66 -7.24
CA VAL A 15 4.42 -18.90 -5.94
C VAL A 15 3.46 -20.07 -6.08
N GLU A 16 3.83 -21.19 -5.49
CA GLU A 16 3.00 -22.39 -5.47
C GLU A 16 2.11 -22.47 -4.23
N GLU A 17 0.90 -22.99 -4.38
CA GLU A 17 0.07 -23.42 -3.25
C GLU A 17 0.66 -24.71 -2.68
N VAL A 18 1.05 -24.68 -1.41
CA VAL A 18 1.74 -25.79 -0.75
C VAL A 18 0.75 -26.56 0.11
N ASP A 19 0.40 -27.78 -0.30
CA ASP A 19 -0.46 -28.69 0.44
C ASP A 19 0.33 -29.84 1.09
N TYR A 20 0.19 -29.98 2.40
CA TYR A 20 0.92 -30.99 3.17
C TYR A 20 0.51 -32.42 2.80
N GLU A 21 -0.79 -32.67 2.64
CA GLU A 21 -1.31 -34.02 2.41
C GLU A 21 -0.90 -34.55 1.04
N THR A 22 -0.92 -33.68 0.02
CA THR A 22 -0.42 -33.97 -1.32
C THR A 22 1.06 -34.36 -1.27
N LEU A 23 1.91 -33.56 -0.60
CA LEU A 23 3.33 -33.86 -0.47
C LEU A 23 3.60 -35.17 0.30
N LEU A 24 2.85 -35.43 1.38
CA LEU A 24 2.98 -36.68 2.13
C LEU A 24 2.60 -37.88 1.27
N ALA A 25 1.53 -37.79 0.47
CA ALA A 25 1.11 -38.83 -0.45
C ALA A 25 2.17 -39.11 -1.53
N GLU A 26 2.72 -38.06 -2.15
CA GLU A 26 3.81 -38.16 -3.13
C GLU A 26 5.07 -38.81 -2.56
N ARG A 27 5.43 -38.45 -1.32
CA ARG A 27 6.59 -39.02 -0.61
C ARG A 27 6.37 -40.48 -0.26
N LYS A 28 5.18 -40.87 0.22
CA LYS A 28 4.81 -42.28 0.45
C LYS A 28 4.87 -43.08 -0.85
N ALA A 29 4.31 -42.55 -1.95
CA ALA A 29 4.36 -43.20 -3.26
C ALA A 29 5.80 -43.38 -3.77
N THR A 30 6.63 -42.35 -3.63
CA THR A 30 8.06 -42.40 -3.98
C THR A 30 8.79 -43.45 -3.13
N PHE A 31 8.56 -43.47 -1.82
CA PHE A 31 9.15 -44.47 -0.93
C PHE A 31 8.79 -45.90 -1.33
N VAL A 32 7.52 -46.17 -1.65
CA VAL A 32 7.07 -47.47 -2.16
C VAL A 32 7.78 -47.84 -3.46
N SER A 33 7.99 -46.88 -4.37
CA SER A 33 8.62 -47.14 -5.68
C SER A 33 10.06 -47.64 -5.59
N LEU A 34 10.76 -47.35 -4.48
CA LEU A 34 12.14 -47.78 -4.23
C LEU A 34 12.28 -49.27 -3.91
N TYR A 35 11.18 -49.97 -3.60
CA TYR A 35 11.17 -51.41 -3.32
C TYR A 35 10.96 -52.24 -4.60
N PRO A 36 11.42 -53.51 -4.63
CA PRO A 36 11.10 -54.46 -5.69
C PRO A 36 9.59 -54.61 -5.88
N GLU A 37 9.13 -54.84 -7.11
CA GLU A 37 7.71 -54.84 -7.47
C GLU A 37 6.85 -55.80 -6.63
N GLU A 38 7.41 -56.96 -6.28
CA GLU A 38 6.79 -58.00 -5.44
C GLU A 38 6.51 -57.52 -4.00
N GLU A 39 7.28 -56.56 -3.49
CA GLU A 39 7.18 -56.05 -2.11
C GLU A 39 6.35 -54.77 -2.00
N ARG A 40 6.10 -54.07 -3.12
CA ARG A 40 5.46 -52.74 -3.12
C ARG A 40 4.09 -52.73 -2.46
N GLU A 41 3.26 -53.74 -2.72
CA GLU A 41 1.90 -53.81 -2.14
C GLU A 41 1.94 -54.04 -0.62
N ALA A 42 2.92 -54.81 -0.14
CA ALA A 42 3.10 -55.02 1.30
C ALA A 42 3.56 -53.72 1.97
N ILE A 43 4.55 -53.02 1.41
CA ILE A 43 5.05 -51.75 1.94
C ILE A 43 3.97 -50.67 1.92
N ALA A 44 3.21 -50.54 0.83
CA ALA A 44 2.12 -49.57 0.73
C ALA A 44 1.07 -49.77 1.83
N ARG A 45 0.71 -51.02 2.15
CA ARG A 45 -0.19 -51.34 3.26
C ARG A 45 0.41 -50.94 4.61
N THR A 46 1.68 -51.23 4.85
CA THR A 46 2.36 -50.84 6.09
C THR A 46 2.34 -49.32 6.31
N LEU A 47 2.54 -48.52 5.26
CA LEU A 47 2.53 -47.05 5.34
C LEU A 47 1.14 -46.43 5.59
N THR A 48 0.07 -47.22 5.59
CA THR A 48 -1.26 -46.78 6.02
C THR A 48 -1.40 -46.76 7.55
N LEU A 49 -0.52 -47.47 8.26
CA LEU A 49 -0.54 -47.53 9.73
C LEU A 49 0.16 -46.30 10.31
N GLU A 50 -0.57 -45.43 11.00
CA GLU A 50 0.00 -44.25 11.68
C GLU A 50 1.00 -44.58 12.78
N SER A 51 0.97 -45.80 13.31
CA SER A 51 1.92 -46.31 14.29
C SER A 51 3.27 -46.70 13.71
N GLU A 52 3.36 -46.84 12.38
CA GLU A 52 4.61 -47.19 11.70
C GLU A 52 5.62 -46.04 11.83
N PRO A 53 6.80 -46.26 12.45
CA PRO A 53 7.79 -45.20 12.65
C PRO A 53 8.24 -44.51 11.35
N ILE A 54 8.29 -45.25 10.23
CA ILE A 54 8.61 -44.67 8.92
C ILE A 54 7.58 -43.62 8.50
N VAL A 55 6.30 -43.79 8.85
CA VAL A 55 5.27 -42.78 8.58
C VAL A 55 5.57 -41.48 9.32
N LYS A 56 6.07 -41.53 10.57
CA LYS A 56 6.48 -40.32 11.30
C LYS A 56 7.68 -39.63 10.67
N LEU A 57 8.64 -40.39 10.15
CA LEU A 57 9.77 -39.82 9.42
C LEU A 57 9.32 -39.13 8.11
N LEU A 58 8.41 -39.76 7.36
CA LEU A 58 7.84 -39.16 6.14
C LEU A 58 7.00 -37.91 6.45
N GLN A 59 6.25 -37.92 7.55
CA GLN A 59 5.49 -36.76 8.02
C GLN A 59 6.39 -35.57 8.38
N GLU A 60 7.49 -35.81 9.11
CA GLU A 60 8.48 -34.77 9.42
C GLU A 60 9.15 -34.25 8.15
N ASN A 61 9.50 -35.14 7.22
CA ASN A 61 10.12 -34.76 5.95
C ASN A 61 9.19 -33.91 5.07
N ALA A 62 7.92 -34.31 4.94
CA ALA A 62 6.91 -33.54 4.22
C ALA A 62 6.67 -32.17 4.87
N TYR A 63 6.61 -32.11 6.21
CA TYR A 63 6.48 -30.84 6.93
C TYR A 63 7.67 -29.91 6.69
N ARG A 64 8.90 -30.47 6.71
CA ARG A 64 10.10 -29.71 6.40
C ARG A 64 10.10 -29.20 4.95
N GLU A 65 9.58 -29.99 4.01
CA GLU A 65 9.41 -29.59 2.62
C GLU A 65 8.39 -28.45 2.47
N VAL A 66 7.27 -28.49 3.19
CA VAL A 66 6.29 -27.39 3.22
C VAL A 66 6.98 -26.08 3.61
N ILE A 67 7.75 -26.10 4.71
CA ILE A 67 8.49 -24.92 5.17
C ILE A 67 9.50 -24.44 4.13
N TRP A 68 10.23 -25.36 3.49
CA TRP A 68 11.23 -24.98 2.49
C TRP A 68 10.60 -24.37 1.24
N ARG A 69 9.49 -24.93 0.74
CA ARG A 69 8.74 -24.39 -0.40
C ARG A 69 8.14 -23.03 -0.06
N GLN A 70 7.55 -22.88 1.12
CA GLN A 70 7.06 -21.59 1.61
C GLN A 70 8.18 -20.55 1.72
N ARG A 71 9.37 -20.92 2.22
CA ARG A 71 10.54 -20.03 2.24
C ARG A 71 10.98 -19.61 0.83
N VAL A 72 10.86 -20.51 -0.16
CA VAL A 72 11.16 -20.18 -1.57
C VAL A 72 10.11 -19.22 -2.13
N ASN A 73 8.82 -19.44 -1.86
CA ASN A 73 7.75 -18.52 -2.23
C ASN A 73 7.99 -17.12 -1.67
N GLU A 74 8.28 -17.01 -0.38
CA GLU A 74 8.57 -15.75 0.30
C GLU A 74 9.82 -15.06 -0.27
N ALA A 75 10.88 -15.83 -0.56
CA ALA A 75 12.08 -15.30 -1.19
C ALA A 75 11.82 -14.78 -2.62
N ALA A 76 10.98 -15.46 -3.39
CA ALA A 76 10.58 -15.03 -4.72
C ALA A 76 9.74 -13.75 -4.68
N LEU A 77 8.83 -13.62 -3.71
CA LEU A 77 8.06 -12.39 -3.49
C LEU A 77 8.94 -11.22 -3.06
N ALA A 78 9.88 -11.45 -2.15
CA ALA A 78 10.79 -10.44 -1.61
C ALA A 78 11.68 -9.77 -2.67
N VAL A 79 11.97 -10.45 -3.79
CA VAL A 79 12.75 -9.89 -4.90
C VAL A 79 11.90 -9.16 -5.96
N THR A 80 10.60 -9.02 -5.74
CA THR A 80 9.68 -8.32 -6.65
C THR A 80 9.16 -7.02 -6.05
N LEU A 81 9.15 -5.93 -6.82
CA LEU A 81 8.71 -4.61 -6.33
C LEU A 81 7.27 -4.63 -5.80
N ALA A 82 6.39 -5.43 -6.40
CA ALA A 82 4.98 -5.51 -6.02
C ALA A 82 4.76 -6.05 -4.59
N TYR A 83 5.57 -7.01 -4.16
CA TYR A 83 5.36 -7.77 -2.92
C TYR A 83 6.44 -7.57 -1.85
N SER A 84 7.62 -7.08 -2.23
CA SER A 84 8.69 -6.83 -1.27
C SER A 84 8.28 -5.80 -0.22
N ALA A 85 8.78 -5.97 1.01
CA ALA A 85 8.47 -5.10 2.14
C ALA A 85 9.71 -4.83 2.99
N GLY A 86 9.67 -3.77 3.80
CA GLY A 86 10.77 -3.37 4.68
C GLY A 86 12.10 -3.24 3.95
N ARG A 87 13.14 -3.93 4.46
CA ARG A 87 14.50 -3.85 3.93
C ARG A 87 14.66 -4.46 2.54
N ASP A 88 13.85 -5.47 2.19
CA ASP A 88 13.91 -6.05 0.85
C ASP A 88 13.40 -5.04 -0.18
N LEU A 89 12.33 -4.30 0.17
CA LEU A 89 11.86 -3.18 -0.64
C LEU A 89 12.91 -2.07 -0.76
N ASP A 90 13.65 -1.76 0.32
CA ASP A 90 14.72 -0.75 0.28
C ASP A 90 15.81 -1.13 -0.73
N VAL A 91 16.23 -2.40 -0.76
CA VAL A 91 17.22 -2.90 -1.72
C VAL A 91 16.69 -2.83 -3.15
N ILE A 92 15.44 -3.26 -3.38
CA ILE A 92 14.82 -3.22 -4.71
C ILE A 92 14.63 -1.79 -5.20
N ALA A 93 14.18 -0.87 -4.35
CA ALA A 93 14.05 0.55 -4.65
C ALA A 93 15.43 1.19 -4.95
N GLY A 94 16.46 0.74 -4.22
CA GLY A 94 17.86 1.15 -4.44
C GLY A 94 18.39 0.87 -5.84
N ASN A 95 17.92 -0.20 -6.52
CA ASN A 95 18.28 -0.48 -7.91
C ASN A 95 17.86 0.65 -8.88
N ASN A 96 16.84 1.42 -8.50
CA ASN A 96 16.36 2.57 -9.25
C ASN A 96 16.84 3.90 -8.66
N ASN A 97 17.90 3.90 -7.85
CA ASN A 97 18.41 5.06 -7.10
C ASN A 97 17.33 5.76 -6.26
N THR A 98 16.37 5.00 -5.72
CA THR A 98 15.33 5.52 -4.83
C THR A 98 15.58 5.04 -3.41
N GLU A 99 15.96 5.95 -2.53
CA GLU A 99 16.12 5.66 -1.09
C GLU A 99 14.88 6.03 -0.29
N ARG A 100 14.67 5.31 0.83
CA ARG A 100 13.61 5.60 1.78
C ARG A 100 13.85 6.92 2.49
N LEU A 101 12.88 7.82 2.44
CA LEU A 101 13.02 9.12 3.08
C LEU A 101 12.67 9.06 4.57
N THR A 102 13.34 9.91 5.34
CA THR A 102 12.98 10.21 6.73
C THR A 102 11.95 11.34 6.74
N ILE A 103 10.78 11.11 7.34
CA ILE A 103 9.72 12.12 7.47
C ILE A 103 10.01 13.01 8.69
N THR A 104 10.27 12.38 9.83
CA THR A 104 10.62 13.06 11.08
C THR A 104 11.88 12.43 11.65
N PRO A 105 12.96 13.18 11.83
CA PRO A 105 14.17 12.67 12.46
C PRO A 105 13.88 12.12 13.87
N GLY A 106 14.66 11.12 14.29
CA GLY A 106 14.61 10.64 15.67
C GLY A 106 15.12 11.70 16.66
N ASP A 107 14.69 11.59 17.91
CA ASP A 107 15.13 12.46 19.00
C ASP A 107 15.70 11.64 20.16
N ASP A 108 17.03 11.58 20.18
CA ASP A 108 17.81 10.89 21.22
C ASP A 108 17.83 11.64 22.56
N THR A 109 17.28 12.85 22.64
CA THR A 109 17.21 13.62 23.89
C THR A 109 16.02 13.24 24.77
N THR A 110 15.04 12.53 24.21
CA THR A 110 13.88 12.01 24.92
C THR A 110 14.18 10.68 25.62
N ILE A 111 13.47 10.36 26.72
CA ILE A 111 13.64 9.09 27.45
C ILE A 111 12.28 8.38 27.56
N PRO A 112 12.10 7.21 26.92
CA PRO A 112 13.03 6.57 25.97
C PRO A 112 13.21 7.41 24.68
N PRO A 113 14.33 7.23 23.93
CA PRO A 113 14.55 7.91 22.66
C PRO A 113 13.40 7.74 21.68
N THR A 114 12.99 8.83 21.04
CA THR A 114 11.93 8.82 20.04
C THR A 114 12.51 8.39 18.70
N ALA A 115 12.05 7.25 18.18
CA ALA A 115 12.53 6.73 16.90
C ALA A 115 12.14 7.65 15.72
N ALA A 116 12.96 7.66 14.67
CA ALA A 116 12.67 8.38 13.45
C ALA A 116 11.40 7.81 12.76
N VAL A 117 10.57 8.69 12.22
CA VAL A 117 9.43 8.31 11.40
C VAL A 117 9.90 8.25 9.94
N MET A 118 9.87 7.04 9.38
CA MET A 118 10.29 6.79 8.00
C MET A 118 9.09 6.76 7.05
N GLU A 119 9.37 6.97 5.77
CA GLU A 119 8.41 6.78 4.69
C GLU A 119 7.84 5.35 4.68
N SER A 120 6.56 5.22 4.32
CA SER A 120 5.86 3.92 4.25
C SER A 120 6.29 3.09 3.04
N ASP A 121 6.14 1.77 3.11
CA ASP A 121 6.43 0.87 1.99
C ASP A 121 5.58 1.18 0.75
N ALA A 122 4.33 1.61 0.95
CA ALA A 122 3.44 1.97 -0.16
C ALA A 122 3.97 3.21 -0.91
N ASP A 123 4.41 4.24 -0.19
CA ASP A 123 4.95 5.45 -0.79
C ASP A 123 6.32 5.22 -1.45
N LEU A 124 7.21 4.45 -0.80
CA LEU A 124 8.50 4.08 -1.38
C LEU A 124 8.34 3.27 -2.67
N ARG A 125 7.44 2.27 -2.67
CA ARG A 125 7.16 1.44 -3.86
C ARG A 125 6.66 2.29 -5.03
N LEU A 126 5.75 3.22 -4.75
CA LEU A 126 5.22 4.15 -5.74
C LEU A 126 6.33 5.02 -6.34
N ARG A 127 7.24 5.54 -5.52
CA ARG A 127 8.38 6.32 -6.01
C ARG A 127 9.38 5.48 -6.79
N ALA A 128 9.68 4.26 -6.34
CA ALA A 128 10.56 3.34 -7.05
C ALA A 128 10.02 2.98 -8.45
N GLN A 129 8.69 2.90 -8.60
CA GLN A 129 8.04 2.73 -9.91
C GLN A 129 8.14 4.01 -10.76
N GLN A 130 7.96 5.19 -10.15
CA GLN A 130 8.09 6.49 -10.82
C GLN A 130 9.53 6.87 -11.18
N ALA A 131 10.54 6.20 -10.62
CA ALA A 131 11.95 6.51 -10.87
C ALA A 131 12.33 6.51 -12.35
N PHE A 132 11.69 5.65 -13.16
CA PHE A 132 11.90 5.63 -14.61
C PHE A 132 11.41 6.90 -15.32
N GLU A 133 10.34 7.54 -14.81
CA GLU A 133 9.88 8.85 -15.30
C GLU A 133 10.93 9.93 -15.03
N GLY A 134 11.64 9.82 -13.90
CA GLY A 134 12.71 10.72 -13.49
C GLY A 134 13.98 10.65 -14.36
N LEU A 135 14.15 9.61 -15.19
CA LEU A 135 15.28 9.48 -16.13
C LEU A 135 15.19 10.45 -17.30
N SER A 136 13.99 10.95 -17.60
CA SER A 136 13.78 11.87 -18.71
C SER A 136 14.15 13.30 -18.32
N VAL A 137 15.11 13.87 -19.05
CA VAL A 137 15.52 15.28 -18.93
C VAL A 137 14.70 16.23 -19.81
N ALA A 138 13.75 15.70 -20.59
CA ALA A 138 12.90 16.48 -21.48
C ALA A 138 11.70 17.15 -20.77
N GLY A 139 11.62 17.04 -19.44
CA GLY A 139 10.57 17.65 -18.61
C GLY A 139 9.16 17.07 -18.77
N PRO A 140 8.96 15.73 -18.86
CA PRO A 140 7.61 15.20 -18.76
C PRO A 140 7.03 15.46 -17.36
N VAL A 141 5.70 15.49 -17.28
CA VAL A 141 4.95 15.65 -16.01
C VAL A 141 5.45 14.68 -14.93
N GLY A 142 5.65 13.41 -15.28
CA GLY A 142 6.11 12.38 -14.34
C GLY A 142 7.52 12.62 -13.78
N ALA A 143 8.41 13.28 -14.51
CA ALA A 143 9.75 13.62 -14.01
C ALA A 143 9.65 14.67 -12.90
N TYR A 144 8.86 15.72 -13.12
CA TYR A 144 8.62 16.76 -12.11
C TYR A 144 7.95 16.19 -10.86
N GLU A 145 6.97 15.30 -11.03
CA GLU A 145 6.31 14.61 -9.91
C GLU A 145 7.31 13.74 -9.13
N TYR A 146 8.11 12.90 -9.80
CA TYR A 146 9.10 12.04 -9.14
C TYR A 146 10.14 12.84 -8.35
N HIS A 147 10.78 13.83 -8.99
CA HIS A 147 11.83 14.63 -8.37
C HIS A 147 11.27 15.52 -7.25
N GLY A 148 10.06 16.06 -7.42
CA GLY A 148 9.38 16.85 -6.38
C GLY A 148 9.01 16.00 -5.17
N ARG A 149 8.47 14.79 -5.37
CA ARG A 149 8.12 13.85 -4.29
C ARG A 149 9.34 13.27 -3.58
N SER A 150 10.46 13.14 -4.30
CA SER A 150 11.70 12.61 -3.75
C SER A 150 12.57 13.67 -3.07
N ALA A 151 12.16 14.94 -3.07
CA ALA A 151 12.94 16.04 -2.52
C ALA A 151 13.08 16.01 -0.99
N ASP A 152 12.01 15.61 -0.27
CA ASP A 152 11.94 15.61 1.19
C ASP A 152 10.85 14.63 1.67
N GLY A 153 11.09 13.91 2.76
CA GLY A 153 10.14 12.93 3.30
C GLY A 153 8.81 13.54 3.76
N ARG A 154 8.78 14.85 4.05
CA ARG A 154 7.56 15.58 4.42
C ARG A 154 6.62 15.83 3.24
N VAL A 155 7.04 15.58 2.00
CA VAL A 155 6.17 15.66 0.83
C VAL A 155 5.27 14.43 0.79
N ALA A 156 3.95 14.65 0.81
CA ALA A 156 2.96 13.60 0.65
C ALA A 156 2.73 13.28 -0.83
N ASP A 157 2.55 14.35 -1.61
CA ASP A 157 2.22 14.27 -3.02
C ASP A 157 2.62 15.55 -3.77
N VAL A 158 2.81 15.42 -5.08
CA VAL A 158 3.10 16.55 -5.97
C VAL A 158 2.25 16.41 -7.22
N SER A 159 1.64 17.51 -7.63
CA SER A 159 0.92 17.61 -8.89
C SER A 159 1.54 18.70 -9.75
N VAL A 160 1.57 18.45 -11.06
CA VAL A 160 2.19 19.32 -12.03
C VAL A 160 1.18 19.68 -13.10
N ASP A 161 1.04 20.98 -13.36
CA ASP A 161 0.20 21.51 -14.41
C ASP A 161 0.94 22.56 -15.22
N SER A 162 0.64 22.64 -16.52
CA SER A 162 1.30 23.58 -17.43
C SER A 162 0.25 24.39 -18.18
N PRO A 163 -0.29 25.45 -17.56
CA PRO A 163 -1.40 26.22 -18.14
C PRO A 163 -0.98 27.01 -19.39
N GLN A 164 0.31 27.27 -19.55
CA GLN A 164 0.90 27.94 -20.70
C GLN A 164 2.22 27.27 -21.09
N PRO A 165 2.64 27.31 -22.37
CA PRO A 165 3.89 26.72 -22.81
C PRO A 165 5.07 27.21 -21.97
N ALA A 166 5.89 26.28 -21.47
CA ALA A 166 7.04 26.54 -20.62
C ALA A 166 6.73 27.23 -19.27
N TYR A 167 5.48 27.29 -18.82
CA TYR A 167 5.12 27.66 -17.45
C TYR A 167 4.61 26.40 -16.75
N VAL A 168 5.35 25.97 -15.73
CA VAL A 168 5.06 24.74 -14.99
C VAL A 168 4.71 25.13 -13.55
N THR A 169 3.49 24.81 -13.13
CA THR A 169 3.02 25.02 -11.76
C THR A 169 3.05 23.70 -11.02
N ILE A 170 3.75 23.69 -9.89
CA ILE A 170 3.99 22.51 -9.06
C ILE A 170 3.29 22.74 -7.73
N SER A 171 2.25 21.96 -7.47
CA SER A 171 1.49 22.02 -6.22
C SER A 171 2.00 20.92 -5.29
N VAL A 172 2.44 21.29 -4.09
CA VAL A 172 3.03 20.39 -3.10
C VAL A 172 2.06 20.18 -1.96
N LEU A 173 1.73 18.92 -1.68
CA LEU A 173 0.98 18.50 -0.49
C LEU A 173 1.96 18.05 0.59
N SER A 174 1.86 18.62 1.79
CA SER A 174 2.64 18.19 2.94
C SER A 174 2.00 17.00 3.63
N ARG A 175 2.81 16.19 4.33
CA ARG A 175 2.34 15.18 5.30
C ARG A 175 2.00 15.78 6.65
N GLU A 176 2.46 17.00 6.91
CA GLU A 176 2.28 17.66 8.18
C GLU A 176 0.95 18.40 8.24
N GLY A 177 0.33 18.45 9.43
CA GLY A 177 -0.85 19.24 9.69
C GLY A 177 -2.05 18.87 8.79
N ASP A 178 -2.61 19.87 8.12
CA ASP A 178 -3.75 19.75 7.21
C ASP A 178 -3.37 19.46 5.75
N GLY A 179 -2.07 19.34 5.47
CA GLY A 179 -1.53 19.20 4.13
C GLY A 179 -0.88 20.49 3.57
N THR A 180 -1.02 21.63 4.24
CA THR A 180 -0.42 22.89 3.78
C THR A 180 1.12 22.83 3.84
N ALA A 181 1.78 23.04 2.72
CA ALA A 181 3.24 23.06 2.64
C ALA A 181 3.82 24.41 3.09
N ARG A 182 4.68 24.37 4.12
CA ARG A 182 5.36 25.56 4.63
C ARG A 182 6.42 26.08 3.63
N PRO A 183 6.77 27.38 3.66
CA PRO A 183 7.75 27.97 2.74
C PRO A 183 9.10 27.25 2.71
N GLU A 184 9.55 26.70 3.85
CA GLU A 184 10.79 25.92 3.91
C GLU A 184 10.73 24.66 3.04
N LEU A 185 9.59 23.95 3.02
CA LEU A 185 9.40 22.73 2.23
C LEU A 185 9.32 23.07 0.75
N LEU A 186 8.62 24.16 0.41
CA LEU A 186 8.54 24.65 -0.97
C LEU A 186 9.93 25.01 -1.52
N ALA A 187 10.79 25.64 -0.72
CA ALA A 187 12.15 25.98 -1.11
C ALA A 187 13.03 24.73 -1.32
N VAL A 188 12.84 23.66 -0.53
CA VAL A 188 13.52 22.37 -0.73
C VAL A 188 13.12 21.75 -2.07
N VAL A 189 11.81 21.71 -2.36
CA VAL A 189 11.29 21.19 -3.63
C VAL A 189 11.77 22.03 -4.82
N GLU A 190 11.74 23.36 -4.72
CA GLU A 190 12.23 24.27 -5.76
C GLU A 190 13.72 24.03 -6.06
N LYS A 191 14.54 23.84 -5.02
CA LYS A 191 15.97 23.53 -5.16
C LYS A 191 16.19 22.15 -5.81
N ALA A 192 15.38 21.16 -5.45
CA ALA A 192 15.44 19.83 -6.07
C ALA A 192 15.14 19.92 -7.57
N LEU A 193 14.18 20.76 -7.98
CA LEU A 193 13.75 20.94 -9.37
C LEU A 193 14.57 22.00 -10.12
N ASN A 194 15.89 21.98 -9.94
CA ASN A 194 16.79 22.94 -10.58
C ASN A 194 16.94 22.71 -12.09
N ALA A 195 17.19 23.80 -12.83
CA ALA A 195 17.32 23.81 -14.28
C ALA A 195 18.68 23.28 -14.80
N GLU A 196 19.65 23.04 -13.91
CA GLU A 196 20.97 22.55 -14.32
C GLU A 196 20.98 21.04 -14.55
N THR A 197 20.20 20.30 -13.75
CA THR A 197 20.27 18.84 -13.69
C THR A 197 18.93 18.14 -13.88
N VAL A 198 17.81 18.78 -13.52
CA VAL A 198 16.52 18.09 -13.42
C VAL A 198 15.54 18.52 -14.51
N ARG A 199 15.41 19.82 -14.79
CA ARG A 199 14.37 20.32 -15.71
C ARG A 199 14.91 21.00 -16.97
N PRO A 200 14.11 21.05 -18.05
CA PRO A 200 14.46 21.83 -19.24
C PRO A 200 14.73 23.30 -18.89
N VAL A 201 15.79 23.85 -19.47
CA VAL A 201 16.24 25.24 -19.26
C VAL A 201 15.16 26.27 -19.66
N GLY A 202 14.31 25.93 -20.63
CA GLY A 202 13.24 26.79 -21.10
C GLY A 202 12.10 27.00 -20.10
N ASP A 203 11.92 26.07 -19.15
CA ASP A 203 10.75 26.07 -18.30
C ASP A 203 10.85 27.15 -17.20
N ARG A 204 9.68 27.67 -16.80
CA ARG A 204 9.47 28.62 -15.71
C ARG A 204 8.63 27.89 -14.67
N VAL A 205 9.32 27.31 -13.70
CA VAL A 205 8.69 26.55 -12.63
C VAL A 205 8.26 27.49 -11.51
N THR A 206 7.01 27.35 -11.08
CA THR A 206 6.48 27.95 -9.85
C THR A 206 6.09 26.84 -8.91
N VAL A 207 6.66 26.81 -7.71
CA VAL A 207 6.33 25.85 -6.66
C VAL A 207 5.41 26.52 -5.65
N GLN A 208 4.26 25.91 -5.36
CA GLN A 208 3.26 26.43 -4.44
C GLN A 208 2.71 25.31 -3.55
N SER A 209 2.12 25.69 -2.41
CA SER A 209 1.36 24.74 -1.60
C SER A 209 0.08 24.31 -2.32
N ALA A 210 -0.35 23.08 -2.08
CA ALA A 210 -1.70 22.63 -2.38
C ALA A 210 -2.75 23.54 -1.71
N GLU A 211 -3.87 23.75 -2.39
CA GLU A 211 -5.07 24.34 -1.79
C GLU A 211 -5.84 23.25 -1.03
N ILE A 212 -5.98 23.41 0.27
CA ILE A 212 -6.63 22.41 1.14
C ILE A 212 -8.12 22.68 1.21
N VAL A 213 -8.92 21.70 0.80
CA VAL A 213 -10.39 21.75 0.85
C VAL A 213 -10.87 20.96 2.07
N PRO A 214 -11.28 21.62 3.16
CA PRO A 214 -11.76 20.94 4.35
C PRO A 214 -13.16 20.36 4.13
N TYR A 215 -13.38 19.15 4.62
CA TYR A 215 -14.71 18.51 4.64
C TYR A 215 -14.94 17.70 5.92
N LYS A 216 -16.18 17.21 6.07
CA LYS A 216 -16.62 16.40 7.20
C LYS A 216 -17.45 15.22 6.71
N ILE A 217 -17.38 14.11 7.43
CA ILE A 217 -18.17 12.90 7.16
C ILE A 217 -19.05 12.58 8.35
N ASN A 218 -20.36 12.71 8.21
CA ASN A 218 -21.33 12.35 9.25
C ASN A 218 -22.25 11.29 8.69
N ALA A 219 -22.22 10.10 9.27
CA ALA A 219 -23.00 8.97 8.80
C ALA A 219 -23.67 8.22 9.94
N THR A 220 -24.88 7.74 9.65
CA THR A 220 -25.64 6.86 10.53
C THR A 220 -25.79 5.50 9.84
N LEU A 221 -25.34 4.44 10.51
CA LEU A 221 -25.39 3.07 10.03
C LEU A 221 -26.60 2.35 10.63
N TYR A 222 -27.37 1.68 9.78
CA TYR A 222 -28.42 0.74 10.18
C TYR A 222 -27.90 -0.67 9.93
N VAL A 223 -27.90 -1.48 10.99
CA VAL A 223 -27.28 -2.81 10.99
C VAL A 223 -28.34 -3.89 11.13
N TYR A 224 -28.05 -5.11 10.66
CA TYR A 224 -28.94 -6.25 10.90
C TYR A 224 -29.09 -6.52 12.41
N PRO A 225 -30.25 -7.01 12.87
CA PRO A 225 -30.46 -7.36 14.28
C PRO A 225 -29.41 -8.37 14.78
N GLY A 226 -28.66 -8.00 15.80
CA GLY A 226 -27.63 -8.86 16.41
C GLY A 226 -26.80 -8.13 17.47
N PRO A 227 -26.03 -8.86 18.30
CA PRO A 227 -25.17 -8.26 19.33
C PRO A 227 -23.91 -7.59 18.77
N GLU A 228 -23.68 -7.67 17.45
CA GLU A 228 -22.43 -7.30 16.78
C GLU A 228 -22.39 -5.83 16.30
N SER A 229 -23.31 -4.98 16.74
CA SER A 229 -23.41 -3.59 16.28
C SER A 229 -22.13 -2.78 16.51
N GLU A 230 -21.46 -2.99 17.65
CA GLU A 230 -20.22 -2.27 17.99
C GLU A 230 -19.01 -2.76 17.18
N PRO A 231 -18.76 -4.08 17.05
CA PRO A 231 -17.77 -4.60 16.09
C PRO A 231 -17.98 -4.10 14.66
N ILE A 232 -19.23 -4.06 14.18
CA ILE A 232 -19.57 -3.56 12.83
C ILE A 232 -19.21 -2.07 12.70
N ARG A 233 -19.56 -1.25 13.71
CA ARG A 233 -19.21 0.18 13.74
C ARG A 233 -17.71 0.39 13.64
N GLN A 234 -16.92 -0.37 14.42
CA GLN A 234 -15.46 -0.28 14.43
C GLN A 234 -14.85 -0.70 13.08
N ALA A 235 -15.38 -1.76 12.45
CA ALA A 235 -14.93 -2.18 11.13
C ALA A 235 -15.22 -1.12 10.05
N ALA A 236 -16.41 -0.51 10.08
CA ALA A 236 -16.77 0.58 9.18
C ALA A 236 -15.88 1.83 9.40
N GLU A 237 -15.61 2.16 10.67
CA GLU A 237 -14.72 3.25 11.04
C GLU A 237 -13.30 3.03 10.51
N GLN A 238 -12.75 1.83 10.67
CA GLN A 238 -11.42 1.50 10.14
C GLN A 238 -11.36 1.61 8.61
N ARG A 239 -12.39 1.14 7.90
CA ARG A 239 -12.47 1.30 6.43
C ARG A 239 -12.60 2.76 6.02
N LEU A 240 -13.38 3.55 6.75
CA LEU A 240 -13.52 4.98 6.49
C LEU A 240 -12.19 5.72 6.70
N GLN A 241 -11.48 5.43 7.79
CA GLN A 241 -10.15 6.01 8.05
C GLN A 241 -9.16 5.67 6.93
N ASN A 242 -9.13 4.40 6.49
CA ASN A 242 -8.28 3.98 5.36
C ASN A 242 -8.64 4.74 4.08
N TYR A 243 -9.94 4.92 3.80
CA TYR A 243 -10.42 5.72 2.67
C TYR A 243 -9.97 7.18 2.79
N ILE A 244 -10.18 7.83 3.93
CA ILE A 244 -9.77 9.22 4.17
C ILE A 244 -8.28 9.40 3.93
N SER A 245 -7.44 8.53 4.52
CA SER A 245 -5.99 8.58 4.33
C SER A 245 -5.57 8.34 2.88
N ALA A 246 -6.24 7.44 2.16
CA ALA A 246 -5.97 7.17 0.75
C ALA A 246 -6.41 8.31 -0.18
N GLN A 247 -7.47 9.06 0.16
CA GLN A 247 -7.93 10.21 -0.61
C GLN A 247 -7.21 11.52 -0.28
N HIS A 248 -6.41 11.56 0.80
CA HIS A 248 -5.55 12.70 1.12
C HIS A 248 -4.33 12.76 0.18
N ARG A 249 -4.61 13.06 -1.10
CA ARG A 249 -3.70 13.19 -2.23
C ARG A 249 -4.23 14.29 -3.18
N LEU A 250 -3.38 14.77 -4.07
CA LEU A 250 -3.74 15.87 -4.99
C LEU A 250 -4.70 15.39 -6.09
N GLY A 251 -5.71 16.21 -6.40
CA GLY A 251 -6.67 15.94 -7.47
C GLY A 251 -7.53 14.70 -7.27
N ARG A 252 -7.64 14.19 -6.04
CA ARG A 252 -8.51 13.05 -5.70
C ARG A 252 -9.84 13.53 -5.16
N ASP A 253 -10.88 13.36 -5.97
CA ASP A 253 -12.24 13.71 -5.59
C ASP A 253 -12.77 12.90 -4.40
N ILE A 254 -13.60 13.54 -3.58
CA ILE A 254 -14.39 12.86 -2.56
C ILE A 254 -15.79 12.64 -3.12
N ARG A 255 -16.12 11.37 -3.38
CA ARG A 255 -17.39 10.96 -3.98
C ARG A 255 -18.29 10.30 -2.95
N LEU A 256 -19.57 10.63 -2.96
CA LEU A 256 -20.56 10.04 -2.04
C LEU A 256 -20.58 8.52 -2.17
N SER A 257 -20.55 8.00 -3.39
CA SER A 257 -20.52 6.56 -3.67
C SER A 257 -19.34 5.84 -3.02
N ALA A 258 -18.17 6.47 -2.96
CA ALA A 258 -17.00 5.89 -2.33
C ALA A 258 -17.09 5.89 -0.80
N ILE A 259 -17.67 6.95 -0.21
CA ILE A 259 -17.97 6.99 1.23
C ILE A 259 -18.98 5.90 1.60
N TYR A 260 -20.07 5.78 0.81
CA TYR A 260 -21.05 4.71 1.00
C TYR A 260 -20.40 3.32 0.90
N ALA A 261 -19.56 3.08 -0.10
CA ALA A 261 -18.85 1.81 -0.25
C ALA A 261 -17.90 1.50 0.91
N ALA A 262 -17.20 2.52 1.45
CA ALA A 262 -16.33 2.34 2.61
C ALA A 262 -17.11 1.97 3.88
N LEU A 263 -18.29 2.58 4.06
CA LEU A 263 -19.16 2.36 5.23
C LEU A 263 -20.03 1.10 5.13
N HIS A 264 -20.31 0.60 3.93
CA HIS A 264 -21.03 -0.66 3.71
C HIS A 264 -20.12 -1.88 3.96
N VAL A 265 -19.87 -2.14 5.24
CA VAL A 265 -19.24 -3.39 5.71
C VAL A 265 -20.28 -4.50 5.86
N GLU A 266 -19.80 -5.73 6.04
CA GLU A 266 -20.66 -6.87 6.38
C GLU A 266 -21.47 -6.56 7.65
N GLY A 267 -22.77 -6.84 7.62
CA GLY A 267 -23.69 -6.53 8.71
C GLY A 267 -24.38 -5.16 8.61
N VAL A 268 -23.96 -4.25 7.72
CA VAL A 268 -24.66 -2.98 7.46
C VAL A 268 -25.73 -3.16 6.39
N GLN A 269 -26.98 -2.85 6.74
CA GLN A 269 -28.11 -2.84 5.81
C GLN A 269 -28.12 -1.58 4.96
N ARG A 270 -27.97 -0.43 5.61
CA ARG A 270 -28.13 0.89 4.99
C ARG A 270 -27.26 1.92 5.70
N VAL A 271 -26.77 2.87 4.93
CA VAL A 271 -26.03 4.03 5.41
C VAL A 271 -26.83 5.28 5.07
N GLU A 272 -27.04 6.15 6.05
CA GLU A 272 -27.53 7.50 5.85
C GLU A 272 -26.36 8.48 6.01
N LEU A 273 -26.01 9.19 4.94
CA LEU A 273 -24.93 10.17 4.96
C LEU A 273 -25.52 11.57 5.11
N GLU A 274 -25.26 12.21 6.25
CA GLU A 274 -25.69 13.58 6.53
C GLU A 274 -24.73 14.60 5.94
N SER A 275 -23.43 14.31 5.91
CA SER A 275 -22.44 15.14 5.23
C SER A 275 -21.31 14.27 4.69
N PRO A 276 -20.75 14.57 3.50
CA PRO A 276 -21.12 15.66 2.59
C PRO A 276 -22.44 15.40 1.84
N HIS A 277 -23.16 16.46 1.45
CA HIS A 277 -24.43 16.35 0.71
C HIS A 277 -24.26 16.15 -0.81
N SER A 278 -23.07 16.45 -1.34
CA SER A 278 -22.73 16.33 -2.75
C SER A 278 -21.29 15.89 -2.90
N ASP A 279 -20.95 15.34 -4.07
CA ASP A 279 -19.56 15.07 -4.44
C ASP A 279 -18.71 16.34 -4.34
N ILE A 280 -17.48 16.19 -3.87
CA ILE A 280 -16.46 17.25 -3.81
C ILE A 280 -15.43 16.95 -4.89
N VAL A 281 -15.50 17.71 -5.98
CA VAL A 281 -14.57 17.58 -7.11
C VAL A 281 -13.39 18.53 -6.88
N LEU A 282 -12.18 18.00 -6.98
CA LEU A 282 -10.94 18.72 -6.69
C LEU A 282 -10.14 18.93 -7.97
N SER A 283 -9.55 20.11 -8.09
CA SER A 283 -8.58 20.37 -9.15
C SER A 283 -7.25 19.66 -8.86
N LYS A 284 -6.36 19.59 -9.85
CA LYS A 284 -5.00 19.05 -9.68
C LYS A 284 -4.19 19.75 -8.58
N SER A 285 -4.46 21.02 -8.30
CA SER A 285 -3.77 21.80 -7.26
C SER A 285 -4.44 21.70 -5.89
N GLN A 286 -5.58 21.02 -5.79
CA GLN A 286 -6.36 20.90 -4.56
C GLN A 286 -6.19 19.51 -3.94
N ALA A 287 -6.23 19.46 -2.61
CA ALA A 287 -6.28 18.23 -1.83
C ALA A 287 -7.40 18.32 -0.80
N SER A 288 -8.06 17.19 -0.53
CA SER A 288 -9.11 17.13 0.48
C SER A 288 -8.51 16.98 1.87
N ASN A 289 -9.10 17.58 2.90
CA ASN A 289 -8.75 17.32 4.30
C ASN A 289 -10.01 17.02 5.13
N CYS A 290 -10.11 15.80 5.67
CA CYS A 290 -11.22 15.42 6.53
C CYS A 290 -11.00 15.99 7.94
N THR A 291 -11.66 17.10 8.24
CA THR A 291 -11.52 17.80 9.54
C THR A 291 -12.17 17.06 10.70
N SER A 292 -13.25 16.31 10.43
CA SER A 292 -13.91 15.46 11.41
C SER A 292 -14.76 14.40 10.70
N TYR A 293 -14.84 13.21 11.29
CA TYR A 293 -15.83 12.20 10.93
C TYR A 293 -16.60 11.74 12.18
N GLN A 294 -17.87 11.41 11.99
CA GLN A 294 -18.74 10.86 13.03
C GLN A 294 -19.56 9.72 12.44
N ILE A 295 -19.53 8.58 13.12
CA ILE A 295 -20.30 7.38 12.76
C ILE A 295 -21.20 7.01 13.93
N ALA A 296 -22.51 7.04 13.72
CA ALA A 296 -23.51 6.62 14.69
C ALA A 296 -24.21 5.33 14.25
N ILE A 297 -24.76 4.58 15.21
CA ILE A 297 -25.67 3.46 14.93
C ILE A 297 -27.09 3.97 15.09
N GLY A 298 -27.87 3.96 14.00
CA GLY A 298 -29.26 4.43 13.97
C GLY A 298 -30.26 3.43 14.56
N GLY A 299 -29.84 2.17 14.71
CA GLY A 299 -30.68 1.06 15.18
C GLY A 299 -30.59 -0.13 14.23
N SER A 300 -31.49 -1.08 14.43
CA SER A 300 -31.72 -2.18 13.48
C SER A 300 -33.11 -2.03 12.89
N ASP A 301 -33.20 -1.92 11.57
CA ASP A 301 -34.49 -1.99 10.86
C ASP A 301 -34.85 -3.49 10.74
N GLU A 302 -36.05 -3.86 11.23
CA GLU A 302 -36.65 -5.20 11.02
C GLU A 302 -37.06 -5.43 9.57
#